data_AF-A0A7W0GPI2-F1
#
_entry.id   AF-A0A7W0GPI2-F1
#
_cell.length_a   1.000
_cell.length_b   1.000
_cell.length_c   1.000
_cell.angle_alpha   90.00
_cell.angle_beta   90.00
_cell.angle_gamma   90.00
#
_symmetry.space_group_name_H-M   'P 1'
#
loop_
_entity.id
_entity.type
_entity.pdbx_description
1 polymer ?
#
loop_
_entity_poly.entity_id
_entity_poly.type
_entity_poly.pdbx_seq_one_letter_code
_entity_poly.pdbx_strand_id
1 'polypeptide(L)'
;AANFGWQWQHFTQEDQKYADQFLGWIAPVTPEFFKDKIVLEGGCGKGRHTHLVADWGAKEVIGADLSAAVETAFAATRHLDNAHIIQADIYHLPIKKEIDYAFSVGVLHHLPDAHRGFLSLASKVKPGGHLSAWVYGAENNEWITRWVSPMRERLTSRINPGALLHVSKLPTAFVYLATKLIYRPLNRVAGGAVARHLFYNNYLMAISGFGWKEQHTIVFDHLVAPTAHYIPRGAFEQWWRDIDATDVSIQWHNKNSWRGFGRV
;
A
#
# COMPACT_ATOMS: atom_id res chain seq x y z
N ALA A 1 9.87 -8.95 -7.49
CA ALA A 1 9.55 -9.78 -6.31
C ALA A 1 10.72 -9.89 -5.32
N ALA A 2 11.91 -10.38 -5.72
CA ALA A 2 13.01 -10.64 -4.79
C ALA A 2 13.45 -9.44 -3.92
N ASN A 3 13.68 -8.26 -4.51
CA ASN A 3 14.10 -7.08 -3.75
C ASN A 3 13.03 -6.54 -2.79
N PHE A 4 11.75 -6.62 -3.17
CA PHE A 4 10.63 -6.30 -2.26
C PHE A 4 10.54 -7.30 -1.11
N GLY A 5 10.67 -8.60 -1.39
CA GLY A 5 10.70 -9.63 -0.35
C GLY A 5 11.82 -9.39 0.67
N TRP A 6 13.00 -9.00 0.20
CA TRP A 6 14.12 -8.65 1.09
C TRP A 6 13.80 -7.46 2.00
N GLN A 7 13.17 -6.39 1.48
CA GLN A 7 12.76 -5.23 2.29
C GLN A 7 11.86 -5.66 3.46
N TRP A 8 10.88 -6.50 3.19
CA TRP A 8 9.90 -6.94 4.18
C TRP A 8 10.51 -7.80 5.28
N GLN A 9 11.60 -8.51 4.99
CA GLN A 9 12.39 -9.26 5.97
C GLN A 9 13.26 -8.36 6.86
N HIS A 10 13.58 -7.13 6.44
CA HIS A 10 14.50 -6.22 7.16
C HIS A 10 13.78 -5.09 7.91
N PHE A 11 12.65 -4.61 7.39
CA PHE A 11 11.83 -3.59 8.04
C PHE A 11 10.61 -4.20 8.73
N THR A 12 10.84 -4.97 9.78
CA THR A 12 9.81 -5.71 10.53
C THR A 12 9.21 -4.92 11.69
N GLN A 13 9.54 -3.64 11.85
CA GLN A 13 9.00 -2.83 12.94
C GLN A 13 7.46 -2.72 12.90
N GLU A 14 6.87 -2.54 14.07
CA GLU A 14 5.47 -2.17 14.28
C GLU A 14 5.38 -0.67 14.64
N ASP A 15 4.30 -0.01 14.21
CA ASP A 15 3.96 1.36 14.61
C ASP A 15 2.45 1.41 14.91
N GLN A 16 2.08 2.06 16.01
CA GLN A 16 0.68 2.21 16.43
C GLN A 16 -0.18 2.92 15.36
N LYS A 17 0.43 3.71 14.48
CA LYS A 17 -0.27 4.41 13.40
C LYS A 17 -0.57 3.53 12.18
N TYR A 18 -0.13 2.28 12.15
CA TYR A 18 -0.40 1.38 11.02
C TYR A 18 -1.90 1.12 10.84
N ALA A 19 -2.66 1.06 11.94
CA ALA A 19 -4.12 0.96 11.87
C ALA A 19 -4.74 2.16 11.14
N ASP A 20 -4.44 3.39 11.58
CA ASP A 20 -4.93 4.62 10.97
C ASP A 20 -4.51 4.75 9.50
N GLN A 21 -3.25 4.38 9.22
CA GLN A 21 -2.71 4.42 7.86
C GLN A 21 -3.43 3.43 6.94
N PHE A 22 -3.66 2.20 7.42
CA PHE A 22 -4.36 1.17 6.69
C PHE A 22 -5.81 1.57 6.39
N LEU A 23 -6.56 1.98 7.41
CA LEU A 23 -7.93 2.48 7.24
C LEU A 23 -7.98 3.69 6.29
N GLY A 24 -6.96 4.55 6.30
CA GLY A 24 -6.81 5.63 5.34
C GLY A 24 -6.70 5.18 3.88
N TRP A 25 -6.08 4.03 3.61
CA TRP A 25 -5.96 3.44 2.27
C TRP A 25 -7.21 2.71 1.80
N ILE A 26 -7.99 2.12 2.71
CA ILE A 26 -9.20 1.34 2.39
C ILE A 26 -10.52 2.05 2.70
N ALA A 27 -10.47 3.33 3.09
CA ALA A 27 -11.67 4.11 3.40
C ALA A 27 -12.74 3.97 2.28
N PRO A 28 -14.02 3.86 2.64
CA PRO A 28 -14.62 4.20 3.94
C PRO A 28 -14.66 3.04 4.97
N VAL A 29 -13.95 1.94 4.73
CA VAL A 29 -13.95 0.76 5.63
C VAL A 29 -13.47 1.12 7.03
N THR A 30 -14.15 0.59 8.06
CA THR A 30 -13.80 0.70 9.49
C THR A 30 -13.48 -0.68 10.07
N PRO A 31 -12.83 -0.78 11.25
CA PRO A 31 -12.53 -2.06 11.89
C PRO A 31 -13.73 -3.02 12.01
N GLU A 32 -14.91 -2.50 12.37
CA GLU A 32 -16.13 -3.28 12.57
C GLU A 32 -16.63 -3.93 11.27
N PHE A 33 -16.23 -3.38 10.12
CA PHE A 33 -16.56 -3.96 8.83
C PHE A 33 -15.91 -5.34 8.66
N PHE A 34 -14.79 -5.64 9.30
CA PHE A 34 -14.13 -6.93 9.11
C PHE A 34 -14.84 -8.08 9.83
N LYS A 35 -15.67 -7.78 10.81
CA LYS A 35 -16.32 -8.77 11.66
C LYS A 35 -17.06 -9.86 10.85
N ASP A 36 -16.76 -11.12 11.16
CA ASP A 36 -17.37 -12.32 10.59
C ASP A 36 -17.19 -12.49 9.06
N LYS A 37 -16.31 -11.70 8.43
CA LYS A 37 -16.01 -11.78 6.99
C LYS A 37 -14.83 -12.70 6.68
N ILE A 38 -14.89 -13.41 5.56
CA ILE A 38 -13.75 -14.04 4.90
C ILE A 38 -13.06 -12.99 4.03
N VAL A 39 -11.80 -12.69 4.35
CA VAL A 39 -11.05 -11.56 3.78
C VAL A 39 -9.86 -12.04 2.97
N LEU A 40 -9.60 -11.41 1.83
CA LEU A 40 -8.42 -11.67 1.00
C LEU A 40 -7.55 -10.42 0.86
N GLU A 41 -6.30 -10.52 1.29
CA GLU A 41 -5.26 -9.50 1.05
C GLU A 41 -4.39 -9.90 -0.16
N GLY A 42 -4.46 -9.11 -1.23
CA GLY A 42 -3.61 -9.26 -2.42
C GLY A 42 -2.28 -8.52 -2.27
N GLY A 43 -1.23 -9.27 -1.94
CA GLY A 43 0.14 -8.81 -1.67
C GLY A 43 0.35 -8.42 -0.21
N CYS A 44 0.36 -9.42 0.68
CA CYS A 44 0.40 -9.21 2.13
C CYS A 44 1.78 -8.77 2.67
N GLY A 45 2.86 -8.87 1.89
CA GLY A 45 4.20 -8.45 2.29
C GLY A 45 4.61 -9.10 3.63
N LYS A 46 4.86 -8.27 4.66
CA LYS A 46 5.22 -8.73 6.02
C LYS A 46 4.02 -9.05 6.93
N GLY A 47 2.79 -9.08 6.42
CA GLY A 47 1.59 -9.47 7.18
C GLY A 47 0.98 -8.39 8.07
N ARG A 48 1.40 -7.12 7.93
CA ARG A 48 0.94 -6.04 8.84
C ARG A 48 -0.57 -5.78 8.79
N HIS A 49 -1.20 -5.86 7.60
CA HIS A 49 -2.64 -5.65 7.50
C HIS A 49 -3.40 -6.93 7.81
N THR A 50 -2.90 -8.08 7.36
CA THR A 50 -3.42 -9.40 7.75
C THR A 50 -3.59 -9.51 9.27
N HIS A 51 -2.56 -9.14 10.05
CA HIS A 51 -2.62 -9.12 11.52
C HIS A 51 -3.75 -8.21 12.04
N LEU A 52 -3.83 -6.96 11.59
CA LEU A 52 -4.88 -6.02 12.01
C LEU A 52 -6.29 -6.53 11.68
N VAL A 53 -6.48 -7.09 10.49
CA VAL A 53 -7.76 -7.61 10.03
C VAL A 53 -8.21 -8.82 10.86
N ALA A 54 -7.28 -9.71 11.20
CA ALA A 54 -7.55 -10.83 12.10
C ALA A 54 -8.00 -10.34 13.48
N ASP A 55 -7.29 -9.37 14.07
CA ASP A 55 -7.63 -8.76 15.36
C ASP A 55 -8.95 -8.00 15.37
N TRP A 56 -9.36 -7.44 14.22
CA TRP A 56 -10.65 -6.76 14.06
C TRP A 56 -11.85 -7.72 13.89
N GLY A 57 -11.62 -9.03 14.03
CA GLY A 57 -12.67 -10.04 14.11
C GLY A 57 -13.09 -10.61 12.77
N ALA A 58 -12.23 -10.55 11.75
CA ALA A 58 -12.44 -11.33 10.53
C ALA A 58 -12.65 -12.81 10.86
N LYS A 59 -13.58 -13.45 10.16
CA LYS A 59 -13.80 -14.90 10.29
C LYS A 59 -12.56 -15.65 9.85
N GLU A 60 -12.03 -15.27 8.69
CA GLU A 60 -10.76 -15.75 8.14
C GLU A 60 -10.10 -14.60 7.39
N VAL A 61 -8.79 -14.46 7.45
CA VAL A 61 -8.02 -13.58 6.57
C VAL A 61 -6.93 -14.37 5.86
N ILE A 62 -6.94 -14.29 4.54
CA ILE A 62 -5.96 -14.95 3.67
C ILE A 62 -5.05 -13.88 3.08
N GLY A 63 -3.80 -13.85 3.51
CA GLY A 63 -2.75 -13.02 2.94
C GLY A 63 -1.99 -13.75 1.84
N ALA A 64 -2.05 -13.27 0.60
CA ALA A 64 -1.31 -13.83 -0.52
C ALA A 64 -0.15 -12.91 -0.91
N ASP A 65 1.07 -13.45 -1.10
CA ASP A 65 2.19 -12.70 -1.68
C ASP A 65 3.03 -13.59 -2.60
N LEU A 66 3.63 -13.02 -3.65
CA LEU A 66 4.46 -13.78 -4.59
C LEU A 66 5.87 -14.05 -4.01
N SER A 67 6.33 -13.18 -3.12
CA SER A 67 7.71 -13.14 -2.65
C SER A 67 7.94 -13.97 -1.39
N ALA A 68 9.21 -14.14 -1.00
CA ALA A 68 9.60 -14.77 0.26
C ALA A 68 9.18 -13.98 1.53
N ALA A 69 8.49 -12.85 1.38
CA ALA A 69 7.92 -12.11 2.50
C ALA A 69 6.83 -12.91 3.24
N VAL A 70 6.23 -13.91 2.57
CA VAL A 70 5.29 -14.86 3.19
C VAL A 70 5.82 -15.50 4.46
N GLU A 71 7.12 -15.78 4.54
CA GLU A 71 7.73 -16.35 5.75
C GLU A 71 7.70 -15.36 6.93
N THR A 72 7.93 -14.07 6.63
CA THR A 72 7.83 -12.99 7.63
C THR A 72 6.39 -12.75 8.03
N ALA A 73 5.46 -12.72 7.06
CA ALA A 73 4.04 -12.61 7.34
C ALA A 73 3.56 -13.78 8.21
N PHE A 74 3.93 -15.01 7.87
CA PHE A 74 3.57 -16.20 8.65
C PHE A 74 4.15 -16.13 10.06
N ALA A 75 5.43 -15.75 10.23
CA ALA A 75 6.01 -15.57 11.55
C ALA A 75 5.25 -14.52 12.39
N ALA A 76 4.77 -13.44 11.76
CA ALA A 76 4.01 -12.37 12.40
C ALA A 76 2.56 -12.76 12.73
N THR A 77 1.96 -13.72 12.01
CA THR A 77 0.53 -14.05 12.17
C THR A 77 0.26 -15.47 12.67
N ARG A 78 1.25 -16.36 12.75
CA ARG A 78 1.06 -17.80 13.10
C ARG A 78 0.42 -18.09 14.46
N HIS A 79 0.29 -17.07 15.32
CA HIS A 79 -0.36 -17.18 16.62
C HIS A 79 -1.86 -16.81 16.57
N LEU A 80 -2.36 -16.39 15.40
CA LEU A 80 -3.74 -16.04 15.13
C LEU A 80 -4.38 -17.19 14.34
N ASP A 81 -5.37 -17.86 14.93
CA ASP A 81 -5.99 -19.06 14.35
C ASP A 81 -6.77 -18.75 13.05
N ASN A 82 -7.17 -17.49 12.85
CA ASN A 82 -7.95 -17.01 11.71
C ASN A 82 -7.08 -16.33 10.62
N ALA A 83 -5.74 -16.39 10.72
CA ALA A 83 -4.83 -15.77 9.76
C ALA A 83 -4.03 -16.81 8.95
N HIS A 84 -4.23 -16.80 7.63
CA HIS A 84 -3.62 -17.76 6.71
C HIS A 84 -2.72 -17.05 5.72
N ILE A 85 -1.46 -17.49 5.62
CA ILE A 85 -0.51 -16.93 4.65
C ILE A 85 -0.24 -17.94 3.54
N ILE A 86 -0.37 -17.50 2.29
CA ILE A 86 -0.07 -18.32 1.12
C ILE A 86 0.93 -17.62 0.20
N GLN A 87 1.83 -18.40 -0.40
CA GLN A 87 2.66 -17.91 -1.49
C GLN A 87 1.92 -18.13 -2.82
N ALA A 88 1.51 -17.04 -3.48
CA ALA A 88 0.74 -17.12 -4.71
C ALA A 88 0.99 -15.91 -5.62
N ASP A 89 0.89 -16.15 -6.93
CA ASP A 89 0.79 -15.10 -7.92
C ASP A 89 -0.62 -14.51 -7.90
N ILE A 90 -0.72 -13.18 -7.78
CA ILE A 90 -2.00 -12.47 -7.77
C ILE A 90 -2.78 -12.69 -9.08
N TYR A 91 -2.11 -12.97 -10.21
CA TYR A 91 -2.78 -13.31 -11.46
C TYR A 91 -3.41 -14.71 -11.47
N HIS A 92 -3.01 -15.58 -10.53
CA HIS A 92 -3.37 -17.00 -10.48
C HIS A 92 -3.69 -17.44 -9.04
N LEU A 93 -4.51 -16.67 -8.34
CA LEU A 93 -4.86 -16.93 -6.94
C LEU A 93 -5.60 -18.29 -6.80
N PRO A 94 -5.10 -19.23 -5.98
CA PRO A 94 -5.70 -20.56 -5.77
C PRO A 94 -6.86 -20.51 -4.76
N ILE A 95 -7.76 -19.56 -4.96
CA ILE A 95 -8.86 -19.23 -4.05
C ILE A 95 -10.19 -19.30 -4.82
N LYS A 96 -11.22 -19.85 -4.16
CA LYS A 96 -12.59 -19.90 -4.70
C LYS A 96 -13.26 -18.53 -4.67
N LYS A 97 -14.34 -18.36 -5.44
CA LYS A 97 -15.15 -17.13 -5.43
C LYS A 97 -16.10 -17.09 -4.21
N GLU A 98 -15.52 -17.03 -3.01
CA GLU A 98 -16.24 -17.10 -1.72
C GLU A 98 -15.82 -15.98 -0.75
N ILE A 99 -15.02 -15.01 -1.22
CA ILE A 99 -14.50 -13.93 -0.40
C ILE A 99 -15.56 -12.84 -0.17
N ASP A 100 -15.77 -12.44 1.08
CA ASP A 100 -16.70 -11.36 1.46
C ASP A 100 -16.11 -9.97 1.17
N TYR A 101 -14.81 -9.83 1.41
CA TYR A 101 -14.07 -8.60 1.20
C TYR A 101 -12.65 -8.88 0.72
N ALA A 102 -12.24 -8.29 -0.39
CA ALA A 102 -10.85 -8.33 -0.82
C ALA A 102 -10.24 -6.92 -0.75
N PHE A 103 -8.93 -6.85 -0.52
CA PHE A 103 -8.21 -5.59 -0.67
C PHE A 103 -6.78 -5.79 -1.19
N SER A 104 -6.26 -4.77 -1.88
CA SER A 104 -4.85 -4.70 -2.24
C SER A 104 -4.34 -3.27 -2.05
N VAL A 105 -3.32 -3.14 -1.20
CA VAL A 105 -2.74 -1.85 -0.82
C VAL A 105 -1.25 -1.88 -1.12
N GLY A 106 -0.84 -1.13 -2.14
CA GLY A 106 0.59 -0.91 -2.40
C GLY A 106 1.22 -1.93 -3.32
N VAL A 107 0.41 -2.68 -4.07
CA VAL A 107 0.86 -3.86 -4.82
C VAL A 107 0.52 -3.74 -6.30
N LEU A 108 -0.74 -3.45 -6.64
CA LEU A 108 -1.24 -3.48 -8.02
C LEU A 108 -0.40 -2.62 -8.98
N HIS A 109 0.02 -1.43 -8.57
CA HIS A 109 0.81 -0.52 -9.40
C HIS A 109 2.27 -0.95 -9.61
N HIS A 110 2.75 -1.97 -8.89
CA HIS A 110 4.05 -2.59 -9.14
C HIS A 110 3.96 -3.82 -10.06
N LEU A 111 2.75 -4.25 -10.41
CA LEU A 111 2.54 -5.38 -11.31
C LEU A 111 2.79 -4.97 -12.77
N PRO A 112 3.30 -5.89 -13.61
CA PRO A 112 3.40 -5.66 -15.05
C PRO A 112 2.07 -5.25 -15.72
N ASP A 113 0.96 -5.79 -15.23
CA ASP A 113 -0.40 -5.48 -15.65
C ASP A 113 -1.27 -5.29 -14.39
N ALA A 114 -1.30 -4.04 -13.92
CA ALA A 114 -2.05 -3.66 -12.73
C ALA A 114 -3.55 -3.93 -12.86
N HIS A 115 -4.10 -3.77 -14.07
CA HIS A 115 -5.52 -3.99 -14.35
C HIS A 115 -5.87 -5.47 -14.22
N ARG A 116 -5.10 -6.35 -14.86
CA ARG A 116 -5.32 -7.80 -14.75
C ARG A 116 -5.16 -8.30 -13.31
N GLY A 117 -4.24 -7.72 -12.54
CA GLY A 117 -4.11 -8.01 -11.11
C GLY A 117 -5.36 -7.65 -10.32
N PHE A 118 -5.94 -6.47 -10.59
CA PHE A 118 -7.20 -6.03 -10.00
C PHE A 118 -8.37 -6.96 -10.37
N LEU A 119 -8.52 -7.30 -11.66
CA LEU A 119 -9.57 -8.20 -12.14
C LEU A 119 -9.47 -9.59 -11.49
N SER A 120 -8.25 -10.13 -11.37
CA SER A 120 -8.00 -11.43 -10.72
C SER A 120 -8.44 -11.40 -9.26
N LEU A 121 -8.11 -10.34 -8.51
CA LEU A 121 -8.52 -10.18 -7.12
C LEU A 121 -10.04 -10.06 -7.00
N ALA A 122 -10.67 -9.22 -7.83
CA ALA A 122 -12.12 -9.04 -7.87
C ALA A 122 -12.86 -10.35 -8.20
N SER A 123 -12.29 -11.19 -9.05
CA SER A 123 -12.89 -12.49 -9.43
C SER A 123 -13.08 -13.46 -8.26
N LYS A 124 -12.39 -13.23 -7.13
CA LYS A 124 -12.50 -14.05 -5.91
C LYS A 124 -13.59 -13.56 -4.96
N VAL A 125 -14.07 -12.33 -5.15
CA VAL A 125 -15.14 -11.74 -4.35
C VAL A 125 -16.48 -12.33 -4.77
N LYS A 126 -17.26 -12.81 -3.80
CA LYS A 126 -18.60 -13.36 -4.04
C LYS A 126 -19.57 -12.25 -4.49
N PRO A 127 -20.66 -12.57 -5.19
CA PRO A 127 -21.70 -11.58 -5.51
C PRO A 127 -22.22 -10.88 -4.24
N GLY A 128 -22.26 -9.56 -4.27
CA GLY A 128 -22.62 -8.69 -3.15
C GLY A 128 -21.49 -8.44 -2.15
N GLY A 129 -20.30 -9.02 -2.35
CA GLY A 129 -19.08 -8.75 -1.57
C GLY A 129 -18.44 -7.41 -1.95
N HIS A 130 -17.35 -7.04 -1.28
CA HIS A 130 -16.71 -5.73 -1.46
C HIS A 130 -15.24 -5.86 -1.85
N LEU A 131 -14.70 -4.80 -2.45
CA LEU A 131 -13.30 -4.71 -2.83
C LEU A 131 -12.75 -3.31 -2.49
N SER A 132 -11.52 -3.26 -1.98
CA SER A 132 -10.72 -2.04 -1.92
C SER A 132 -9.42 -2.15 -2.69
N ALA A 133 -9.02 -1.07 -3.34
CA ALA A 133 -7.71 -0.99 -3.98
C ALA A 133 -7.07 0.37 -3.73
N TRP A 134 -5.78 0.37 -3.42
CA TRP A 134 -4.97 1.59 -3.32
C TRP A 134 -3.78 1.54 -4.28
N VAL A 135 -3.67 2.58 -5.12
CA VAL A 135 -2.65 2.69 -6.18
C VAL A 135 -2.04 4.09 -6.26
N TYR A 136 -0.79 4.18 -6.72
CA TYR A 136 -0.20 5.48 -7.05
C TYR A 136 -0.96 6.14 -8.21
N GLY A 137 -1.27 7.42 -8.05
CA GLY A 137 -1.98 8.21 -9.06
C GLY A 137 -1.02 8.83 -10.07
N ALA A 138 -1.37 8.93 -11.35
CA ALA A 138 -0.55 9.67 -12.32
C ALA A 138 -0.47 11.16 -11.98
N GLU A 139 -1.59 11.70 -11.54
CA GLU A 139 -1.79 13.11 -11.24
C GLU A 139 -1.00 13.53 -9.99
N ASN A 140 -0.32 14.67 -10.06
CA ASN A 140 0.58 15.24 -9.04
C ASN A 140 1.89 14.46 -8.80
N ASN A 141 2.15 13.40 -9.58
CA ASN A 141 3.36 12.58 -9.49
C ASN A 141 4.30 12.72 -10.69
N GLU A 142 4.08 13.72 -11.55
CA GLU A 142 4.86 13.96 -12.77
C GLU A 142 6.34 14.19 -12.46
N TRP A 143 6.66 14.76 -11.30
CA TRP A 143 8.04 14.94 -10.87
C TRP A 143 8.72 13.59 -10.55
N ILE A 144 7.98 12.62 -10.01
CA ILE A 144 8.50 11.28 -9.71
C ILE A 144 8.73 10.52 -11.02
N THR A 145 7.79 10.58 -11.96
CA THR A 145 7.93 9.92 -13.26
C THR A 145 9.03 10.55 -14.11
N ARG A 146 9.23 11.87 -14.03
CA ARG A 146 10.28 12.58 -14.79
C ARG A 146 11.69 12.46 -14.21
N TRP A 147 11.85 12.49 -12.90
CA TRP A 147 13.18 12.62 -12.28
C TRP A 147 13.59 11.40 -11.46
N VAL A 148 12.69 10.87 -10.64
CA VAL A 148 13.00 9.77 -9.71
C VAL A 148 12.98 8.42 -10.42
N SER A 149 11.99 8.18 -11.28
CA SER A 149 11.82 6.89 -11.97
C SER A 149 13.00 6.56 -12.90
N PRO A 150 13.53 7.48 -13.72
CA PRO A 150 14.71 7.19 -14.54
C PRO A 150 15.95 6.89 -13.72
N MET A 151 16.16 7.63 -12.61
CA MET A 151 17.26 7.36 -11.67
C MET A 151 17.10 5.98 -11.02
N ARG A 152 15.87 5.63 -10.65
CA ARG A 152 15.54 4.34 -10.02
C ARG A 152 15.78 3.15 -10.95
N GLU A 153 15.28 3.23 -12.18
CA GLU A 153 15.40 2.16 -13.19
C GLU A 153 16.83 1.96 -13.68
N ARG A 154 17.62 3.04 -13.76
CA ARG A 154 18.99 3.00 -14.29
C ARG A 154 20.05 2.75 -13.23
N LEU A 155 19.83 3.21 -11.99
CA LEU A 155 20.85 3.21 -10.95
C LEU A 155 20.41 2.45 -9.70
N THR A 156 19.43 2.95 -8.94
CA THR A 156 19.23 2.49 -7.56
C THR A 156 18.65 1.09 -7.45
N SER A 157 17.74 0.69 -8.35
CA SER A 157 17.13 -0.65 -8.36
C SER A 157 18.13 -1.78 -8.66
N ARG A 158 19.31 -1.44 -9.21
CA ARG A 158 20.40 -2.37 -9.53
C ARG A 158 21.43 -2.50 -8.41
N ILE A 159 21.36 -1.62 -7.40
CA ILE A 159 22.25 -1.66 -6.23
C ILE A 159 21.83 -2.84 -5.35
N ASN A 160 22.80 -3.53 -4.76
CA ASN A 160 22.53 -4.56 -3.75
C ASN A 160 21.64 -3.97 -2.63
N PRO A 161 20.53 -4.62 -2.24
CA PRO A 161 19.59 -4.08 -1.25
C PRO A 161 20.24 -3.66 0.08
N GLY A 162 21.25 -4.38 0.55
CA GLY A 162 22.00 -4.02 1.77
C GLY A 162 22.78 -2.71 1.62
N ALA A 163 23.44 -2.49 0.48
CA ALA A 163 24.10 -1.22 0.21
C ALA A 163 23.09 -0.08 0.03
N LEU A 164 21.99 -0.34 -0.69
CA LEU A 164 20.91 0.63 -0.89
C LEU A 164 20.29 1.07 0.44
N LEU A 165 20.21 0.17 1.42
CA LEU A 165 19.68 0.46 2.77
C LEU A 165 20.49 1.55 3.46
N HIS A 166 21.82 1.54 3.30
CA HIS A 166 22.70 2.56 3.86
C HIS A 166 22.66 3.86 3.05
N VAL A 167 22.68 3.76 1.72
CA VAL A 167 22.62 4.93 0.82
C VAL A 167 21.31 5.70 1.01
N SER A 168 20.19 5.00 1.20
CA SER A 168 18.88 5.64 1.36
C SER A 168 18.74 6.45 2.64
N LYS A 169 19.62 6.28 3.64
CA LYS A 169 19.62 7.10 4.87
C LYS A 169 19.84 8.58 4.58
N LEU A 170 20.60 8.92 3.54
CA LEU A 170 20.85 10.32 3.19
C LEU A 170 19.58 11.05 2.69
N PRO A 171 18.87 10.56 1.65
CA PRO A 171 17.58 11.15 1.28
C PRO A 171 16.54 11.04 2.39
N THR A 172 16.56 9.98 3.22
CA THR A 172 15.74 9.91 4.43
C THR A 172 16.02 11.05 5.39
N ALA A 173 17.28 11.41 5.63
CA ALA A 173 17.63 12.54 6.50
C ALA A 173 17.03 13.84 6.00
N PHE A 174 17.09 14.09 4.69
CA PHE A 174 16.49 15.27 4.09
C PHE A 174 14.96 15.31 4.28
N VAL A 175 14.27 14.20 3.95
CA VAL A 175 12.81 14.09 4.13
C VAL A 175 12.43 14.20 5.62
N TYR A 176 13.17 13.55 6.51
CA TYR A 176 12.92 13.59 7.94
C TYR A 176 13.07 15.00 8.51
N LEU A 177 14.17 15.69 8.22
CA LEU A 177 14.38 17.06 8.68
C LEU A 177 13.34 18.01 8.08
N ALA A 178 13.03 17.89 6.79
CA ALA A 178 11.99 18.71 6.16
C ALA A 178 10.63 18.50 6.83
N THR A 179 10.20 17.23 7.02
CA THR A 179 8.90 16.93 7.62
C THR A 179 8.79 17.40 9.07
N LYS A 180 9.87 17.29 9.87
CA LYS A 180 9.88 17.70 11.29
C LYS A 180 10.06 19.19 11.50
N LEU A 181 10.88 19.86 10.69
CA LEU A 181 11.28 21.26 10.91
C LEU A 181 10.47 22.25 10.06
N ILE A 182 9.91 21.82 8.92
CA ILE A 182 9.20 22.69 7.99
C ILE A 182 7.72 22.32 7.94
N TYR A 183 7.37 21.13 7.47
CA TYR A 183 5.98 20.77 7.20
C TYR A 183 5.14 20.71 8.48
N ARG A 184 5.62 20.04 9.52
CA ARG A 184 4.86 19.88 10.76
C ARG A 184 4.63 21.21 11.50
N PRO A 185 5.64 22.09 11.70
CA PRO A 185 5.40 23.40 12.31
C PRO A 185 4.50 24.31 11.46
N LEU A 186 4.70 24.37 10.14
CA LEU A 186 3.91 25.24 9.26
C LEU A 186 2.46 24.78 9.07
N ASN A 187 2.15 23.49 9.22
CA ASN A 187 0.75 23.03 9.23
C ASN A 187 0.08 23.28 10.60
N ARG A 188 0.86 23.43 11.68
CA ARG A 188 0.35 23.77 13.02
C ARG A 188 0.14 25.27 13.21
N VAL A 189 1.07 26.08 12.70
CA VAL A 189 1.05 27.55 12.80
C VAL A 189 0.41 28.13 11.53
N ALA A 190 -0.46 29.13 11.66
CA ALA A 190 -1.21 29.77 10.55
C ALA A 190 -2.38 28.96 9.94
N GLY A 191 -2.98 28.02 10.70
CA GLY A 191 -4.19 27.30 10.27
C GLY A 191 -4.05 26.55 8.94
N GLY A 192 -2.81 26.22 8.56
CA GLY A 192 -2.48 25.59 7.29
C GLY A 192 -2.65 26.47 6.04
N ALA A 193 -2.99 27.76 6.15
CA ALA A 193 -3.28 28.59 4.99
C ALA A 193 -2.06 28.71 4.04
N VAL A 194 -0.89 28.97 4.62
CA VAL A 194 0.39 28.99 3.88
C VAL A 194 0.84 27.57 3.53
N ALA A 195 0.71 26.62 4.47
CA ALA A 195 1.16 25.25 4.28
C ALA A 195 0.48 24.53 3.10
N ARG A 196 -0.78 24.86 2.78
CA ARG A 196 -1.51 24.31 1.62
C ARG A 196 -0.81 24.54 0.28
N HIS A 197 0.06 25.55 0.19
CA HIS A 197 0.84 25.86 -1.01
C HIS A 197 2.21 25.18 -1.04
N LEU A 198 2.62 24.53 0.06
CA LEU A 198 3.87 23.78 0.07
C LEU A 198 3.77 22.61 -0.90
N PHE A 199 4.88 22.37 -1.61
CA PHE A 199 5.01 21.24 -2.51
C PHE A 199 4.66 19.94 -1.80
N TYR A 200 3.74 19.16 -2.39
CA TYR A 200 3.41 17.82 -1.90
C TYR A 200 2.98 17.79 -0.40
N ASN A 201 2.41 18.91 0.10
CA ASN A 201 2.12 19.12 1.52
C ASN A 201 1.29 18.00 2.15
N ASN A 202 0.23 17.55 1.48
CA ASN A 202 -0.69 16.54 2.02
C ASN A 202 0.06 15.24 2.35
N TYR A 203 0.93 14.78 1.45
CA TYR A 203 1.72 13.57 1.66
C TYR A 203 2.83 13.78 2.69
N LEU A 204 3.61 14.86 2.57
CA LEU A 204 4.72 15.12 3.50
C LEU A 204 4.23 15.38 4.93
N MET A 205 3.05 16.00 5.08
CA MET A 205 2.39 16.14 6.36
C MET A 205 1.89 14.79 6.89
N ALA A 206 1.30 13.94 6.04
CA ALA A 206 0.86 12.60 6.44
C ALA A 206 2.01 11.75 7.00
N ILE A 207 3.19 11.77 6.36
CA ILE A 207 4.35 11.01 6.85
C ILE A 207 5.08 11.69 8.01
N SER A 208 4.80 12.97 8.29
CA SER A 208 5.46 13.73 9.36
C SER A 208 5.17 13.17 10.77
N GLY A 209 4.09 12.40 10.92
CA GLY A 209 3.73 11.70 12.17
C GLY A 209 4.65 10.52 12.51
N PHE A 210 5.34 9.97 11.53
CA PHE A 210 6.20 8.80 11.69
C PHE A 210 7.60 9.14 12.20
N GLY A 211 8.24 8.18 12.89
CA GLY A 211 9.63 8.28 13.32
C GLY A 211 10.62 8.05 12.17
N TRP A 212 11.92 8.14 12.47
CA TRP A 212 12.99 7.93 11.49
C TRP A 212 12.86 6.59 10.76
N LYS A 213 12.68 5.49 11.51
CA LYS A 213 12.69 4.12 10.95
C LYS A 213 11.64 3.95 9.86
N GLU A 214 10.43 4.42 10.08
CA GLU A 214 9.34 4.29 9.11
C GLU A 214 9.53 5.22 7.91
N GLN A 215 9.99 6.45 8.11
CA GLN A 215 10.34 7.31 6.97
C GLN A 215 11.51 6.74 6.16
N HIS A 216 12.44 6.03 6.80
CA HIS A 216 13.50 5.30 6.11
C HIS A 216 12.94 4.17 5.26
N THR A 217 11.98 3.39 5.80
CA THR A 217 11.26 2.37 5.03
C THR A 217 10.57 2.98 3.81
N ILE A 218 9.83 4.07 3.98
CA ILE A 218 9.12 4.76 2.89
C ILE A 218 10.09 5.24 1.79
N VAL A 219 11.21 5.86 2.17
CA VAL A 219 12.21 6.31 1.19
C VAL A 219 12.90 5.13 0.51
N PHE A 220 13.24 4.08 1.26
CA PHE A 220 13.85 2.87 0.71
C PHE A 220 12.92 2.19 -0.30
N ASP A 221 11.63 2.07 0.03
CA ASP A 221 10.58 1.51 -0.82
C ASP A 221 10.54 2.19 -2.19
N HIS A 222 10.56 3.53 -2.20
CA HIS A 222 10.60 4.32 -3.44
C HIS A 222 11.86 4.08 -4.27
N LEU A 223 12.99 3.66 -3.67
CA LEU A 223 14.27 3.49 -4.35
C LEU A 223 14.54 2.04 -4.79
N VAL A 224 13.97 1.06 -4.10
CA VAL A 224 14.20 -0.37 -4.34
C VAL A 224 13.24 -0.95 -5.39
N ALA A 225 12.05 -0.36 -5.53
CA ALA A 225 11.05 -0.78 -6.50
C ALA A 225 11.60 -0.69 -7.94
N PRO A 226 11.74 -1.79 -8.69
CA PRO A 226 12.28 -1.73 -10.05
C PRO A 226 11.37 -0.96 -11.01
N THR A 227 10.05 -1.10 -10.86
CA THR A 227 9.04 -0.42 -11.66
C THR A 227 7.86 -0.02 -10.77
N ALA A 228 7.22 1.10 -11.11
CA ALA A 228 5.96 1.53 -10.54
C ALA A 228 5.15 2.25 -11.63
N HIS A 229 3.95 1.77 -11.89
CA HIS A 229 3.00 2.36 -12.83
C HIS A 229 2.11 3.35 -12.09
N TYR A 230 2.14 4.62 -12.50
CA TYR A 230 1.26 5.63 -11.93
C TYR A 230 -0.05 5.64 -12.72
N ILE A 231 -1.15 5.33 -12.04
CA ILE A 231 -2.45 5.04 -12.65
C ILE A 231 -3.26 6.33 -12.75
N PRO A 232 -3.64 6.81 -13.96
CA PRO A 232 -4.55 7.93 -14.09
C PRO A 232 -5.93 7.62 -13.51
N ARG A 233 -6.62 8.64 -12.99
CA ARG A 233 -7.95 8.48 -12.40
C ARG A 233 -8.93 7.74 -13.32
N GLY A 234 -8.99 8.15 -14.59
CA GLY A 234 -9.90 7.56 -15.57
C GLY A 234 -9.63 6.08 -15.84
N ALA A 235 -8.35 5.66 -15.81
CA ALA A 235 -7.99 4.25 -15.94
C ALA A 235 -8.42 3.46 -14.69
N PHE A 236 -8.21 4.02 -13.50
CA PHE A 236 -8.64 3.40 -12.26
C PHE A 236 -10.17 3.31 -12.17
N GLU A 237 -10.90 4.33 -12.61
CA GLU A 237 -12.36 4.32 -12.77
C GLU A 237 -12.84 3.21 -13.70
N GLN A 238 -12.12 2.98 -14.81
CA GLN A 238 -12.46 1.93 -15.76
C GLN A 238 -12.36 0.53 -15.13
N TRP A 239 -11.37 0.28 -14.27
CA TRP A 239 -11.22 -1.03 -13.60
C TRP A 239 -12.47 -1.43 -12.82
N TRP A 240 -13.11 -0.47 -12.13
CA TRP A 240 -14.35 -0.73 -11.39
C TRP A 240 -15.55 -0.99 -12.30
N ARG A 241 -15.59 -0.35 -13.49
CA ARG A 241 -16.63 -0.62 -14.50
C ARG A 241 -16.47 -2.00 -15.12
N ASP A 242 -15.23 -2.44 -15.34
CA ASP A 242 -14.93 -3.73 -15.97
C ASP A 242 -15.30 -4.94 -15.10
N ILE A 243 -15.56 -4.72 -13.80
CA ILE A 243 -16.06 -5.74 -12.87
C ILE A 243 -17.54 -5.53 -12.51
N ASP A 244 -18.24 -4.64 -13.23
CA ASP A 244 -19.64 -4.26 -12.98
C ASP A 244 -19.90 -3.81 -11.52
N ALA A 245 -18.91 -3.18 -10.87
CA ALA A 245 -19.03 -2.80 -9.47
C ALA A 245 -20.07 -1.70 -9.27
N THR A 246 -20.80 -1.81 -8.15
CA THR A 246 -21.78 -0.83 -7.67
C THR A 246 -21.25 -0.11 -6.42
N ASP A 247 -21.89 0.99 -6.03
CA ASP A 247 -21.50 1.79 -4.86
C ASP A 247 -20.02 2.23 -4.85
N VAL A 248 -19.47 2.47 -6.05
CA VAL A 248 -18.05 2.77 -6.23
C VAL A 248 -17.69 4.17 -5.72
N SER A 249 -16.74 4.23 -4.80
CA SER A 249 -16.13 5.47 -4.30
C SER A 249 -14.65 5.50 -4.67
N ILE A 250 -14.25 6.49 -5.46
CA ILE A 250 -12.83 6.74 -5.80
C ILE A 250 -12.43 8.12 -5.31
N GLN A 251 -11.48 8.13 -4.39
CA GLN A 251 -11.05 9.32 -3.68
C GLN A 251 -9.53 9.47 -3.70
N TRP A 252 -9.09 10.71 -3.50
CA TRP A 252 -7.71 10.98 -3.21
C TRP A 252 -7.31 10.37 -1.86
N HIS A 253 -6.14 9.74 -1.84
CA HIS A 253 -5.36 9.55 -0.63
C HIS A 253 -4.13 10.47 -0.74
N ASN A 254 -4.04 11.46 0.15
CA ASN A 254 -2.96 12.47 0.22
C ASN A 254 -2.65 13.25 -1.08
N LYS A 255 -3.60 13.33 -2.01
CA LYS A 255 -3.46 13.98 -3.34
C LYS A 255 -2.32 13.42 -4.22
N ASN A 256 -1.83 12.23 -3.93
CA ASN A 256 -0.79 11.58 -4.73
C ASN A 256 -1.09 10.11 -5.03
N SER A 257 -2.24 9.61 -4.61
CA SER A 257 -2.64 8.24 -4.82
C SER A 257 -4.15 8.12 -4.81
N TRP A 258 -4.65 7.08 -5.46
CA TRP A 258 -6.07 6.76 -5.52
C TRP A 258 -6.37 5.66 -4.51
N ARG A 259 -7.45 5.85 -3.75
CA ARG A 259 -8.13 4.76 -3.04
C ARG A 259 -9.49 4.55 -3.67
N GLY A 260 -9.83 3.29 -3.89
CA GLY A 260 -11.12 2.86 -4.40
C GLY A 260 -11.77 1.86 -3.47
N PHE A 261 -13.09 1.95 -3.33
CA PHE A 261 -13.94 1.00 -2.64
C PHE A 261 -15.19 0.78 -3.49
N GLY A 262 -15.66 -0.46 -3.61
CA GLY A 262 -16.87 -0.79 -4.34
C GLY A 262 -17.42 -2.16 -3.99
N ARG A 263 -18.64 -2.42 -4.43
CA ARG A 263 -19.35 -3.69 -4.27
C ARG A 263 -19.35 -4.48 -5.58
N VAL A 264 -18.98 -5.76 -5.52
CA VAL A 264 -18.90 -6.70 -6.66
C VAL A 264 -20.19 -7.49 -6.79
#